data_AF-A0A7J6W1K8-F1
#
_entry.id   AF-A0A7J6W1K8-F1
#
_cell.length_a   1.000
_cell.length_b   1.000
_cell.length_c   1.000
_cell.angle_alpha   90.00
_cell.angle_beta   90.00
_cell.angle_gamma   90.00
#
_symmetry.space_group_name_H-M   'P 1'
#
loop_
_entity.id
_entity.type
_entity.pdbx_description
1 polymer ?
#
loop_
_entity_poly.entity_id
_entity_poly.type
_entity_poly.pdbx_seq_one_letter_code
_entity_poly.pdbx_strand_id
1 'polypeptide(L)'
;MKSQREPFFYWFFEAVEEPFSKPIVLWLQGGPGCSSIALGEAEEIGPFHVNADGKSLYLNPYSWNQVPNIFFLDSPVGTVFSYRNDPSELLTNGDQRSGII
;
A
#
# COMPACT_ATOMS: atom_id res chain seq x y z
N MET A 1 -0.54 15.63 -25.21
CA MET A 1 0.02 15.09 -23.94
C MET A 1 -0.15 13.58 -23.96
N LYS A 2 0.92 12.79 -23.89
CA LYS A 2 0.80 11.33 -23.76
C LYS A 2 0.44 11.02 -22.30
N SER A 3 -0.70 10.38 -22.07
CA SER A 3 -1.01 9.80 -20.77
C SER A 3 -0.03 8.66 -20.53
N GLN A 4 0.91 8.86 -19.60
CA GLN A 4 1.72 7.76 -19.08
C GLN A 4 0.83 6.94 -18.14
N ARG A 5 0.66 5.66 -18.43
CA ARG A 5 -0.02 4.73 -17.51
C ARG A 5 1.00 4.28 -16.49
N GLU A 6 0.79 4.70 -15.25
CA GLU A 6 1.62 4.36 -14.10
C GLU A 6 0.87 3.28 -13.29
N PRO A 7 1.20 1.99 -13.43
CA PRO A 7 0.49 0.92 -12.73
C PRO A 7 0.93 0.89 -11.27
N PHE A 8 0.02 1.26 -10.37
CA PHE A 8 0.21 1.09 -8.94
C PHE A 8 -0.22 -0.31 -8.50
N PHE A 9 0.54 -0.91 -7.60
CA PHE A 9 0.12 -2.08 -6.85
C PHE A 9 -0.67 -1.64 -5.61
N TYR A 10 -1.80 -2.30 -5.36
CA TYR A 10 -2.61 -2.08 -4.17
C TYR A 10 -2.99 -3.42 -3.53
N TRP A 11 -3.24 -3.38 -2.23
CA TRP A 11 -3.86 -4.47 -1.51
C TRP A 11 -5.02 -3.93 -0.67
N PHE A 12 -6.22 -4.44 -0.93
CA PHE A 12 -7.42 -4.04 -0.24
C PHE A 12 -7.87 -5.11 0.75
N PHE A 13 -8.12 -4.71 1.99
CA PHE A 13 -8.66 -5.55 3.04
C PHE A 13 -10.00 -5.00 3.50
N GLU A 14 -11.03 -5.82 3.40
CA GLU A 14 -12.36 -5.46 3.88
C GLU A 14 -12.39 -5.38 5.41
N ALA A 15 -13.33 -4.58 5.92
CA ALA A 15 -13.65 -4.60 7.32
C ALA A 15 -14.13 -6.01 7.72
N VAL A 16 -13.74 -6.47 8.91
CA VAL A 16 -14.13 -7.80 9.41
C VAL A 16 -15.65 -7.96 9.49
N GLU A 17 -16.37 -6.88 9.82
CA GLU A 17 -17.83 -6.89 9.93
C GLU A 17 -18.48 -5.81 9.05
N GLU A 18 -19.54 -6.22 8.33
CA GLU A 18 -20.40 -5.35 7.52
C GLU A 18 -19.63 -4.43 6.54
N PRO A 19 -18.68 -4.93 5.73
CA PRO A 19 -17.72 -4.11 4.97
C PRO A 19 -18.36 -3.09 4.04
N PHE A 20 -19.52 -3.40 3.46
CA PHE A 20 -20.26 -2.48 2.58
C PHE A 20 -20.80 -1.24 3.30
N SER A 21 -20.95 -1.28 4.63
CA SER A 21 -21.41 -0.16 5.44
C SER A 21 -20.27 0.68 6.02
N LYS A 22 -19.02 0.20 5.93
CA LYS A 22 -17.85 0.80 6.57
C LYS A 22 -17.11 1.74 5.63
N PRO A 23 -16.45 2.78 6.16
CA PRO A 23 -15.64 3.67 5.35
C PRO A 23 -14.42 2.94 4.78
N ILE A 24 -13.84 3.51 3.71
CA ILE A 24 -12.54 3.11 3.17
C ILE A 24 -11.48 4.06 3.70
N VAL A 25 -10.42 3.52 4.28
CA VAL A 25 -9.21 4.25 4.68
C VAL A 25 -8.10 3.93 3.69
N LEU A 26 -7.54 4.97 3.07
CA LEU A 26 -6.33 4.87 2.26
C LEU A 26 -5.10 4.95 3.19
N TRP A 27 -4.23 3.94 3.12
CA TRP A 27 -2.97 3.92 3.86
C TRP A 27 -1.78 4.09 2.91
N LEU A 28 -0.96 5.10 3.18
CA LEU A 28 0.26 5.42 2.46
C LEU A 28 1.41 5.43 3.45
N GLN A 29 2.40 4.57 3.25
CA GLN A 29 3.65 4.75 3.97
C GLN A 29 4.49 5.88 3.38
N GLY A 30 5.17 6.58 4.27
CA GLY A 30 6.05 7.69 3.95
C GLY A 30 7.47 7.24 3.58
N GLY A 31 8.39 8.21 3.61
CA GLY A 31 9.75 8.05 3.07
C GLY A 31 9.75 7.98 1.54
N PRO A 32 10.87 8.28 0.85
CA PRO A 32 10.95 7.95 -0.56
C PRO A 32 11.22 6.45 -0.72
N GLY A 33 10.22 5.69 -1.19
CA GLY A 33 10.38 4.32 -1.68
C GLY A 33 10.14 3.19 -0.67
N CYS A 34 9.59 3.46 0.51
CA CYS A 34 9.09 2.42 1.40
C CYS A 34 7.72 1.92 0.93
N SER A 35 7.49 0.61 0.98
CA SER A 35 6.23 0.00 0.53
C SER A 35 5.18 0.07 1.64
N SER A 36 4.00 0.59 1.32
CA SER A 36 2.80 0.56 2.15
C SER A 36 2.35 -0.87 2.44
N ILE A 37 2.66 -1.81 1.54
CA ILE A 37 2.37 -3.23 1.74
C ILE A 37 3.43 -3.84 2.67
N ALA A 38 4.71 -3.67 2.36
CA ALA A 38 5.76 -4.33 3.14
C ALA A 38 5.81 -3.85 4.60
N LEU A 39 5.54 -2.57 4.86
CA LEU A 39 5.58 -2.01 6.22
C LEU A 39 4.16 -1.87 6.79
N GLY A 40 3.31 -1.09 6.13
CA GLY A 40 1.97 -0.76 6.63
C GLY A 40 1.08 -1.98 6.83
N GLU A 41 0.99 -2.82 5.80
CA GLU A 41 0.17 -4.02 5.84
C GLU A 41 0.84 -5.13 6.66
N ALA A 42 2.06 -5.53 6.30
CA ALA A 42 2.67 -6.74 6.86
C ALA A 42 3.30 -6.57 8.25
N GLU A 43 3.70 -5.36 8.65
CA GLU A 43 4.43 -5.11 9.91
C GLU A 43 3.71 -4.19 10.90
N GLU A 44 2.81 -3.33 10.43
CA GLU A 44 2.13 -2.33 11.27
C GLU A 44 0.66 -2.70 11.55
N ILE A 45 -0.25 -2.34 10.64
CA ILE A 45 -1.69 -2.28 10.92
C ILE A 45 -2.54 -3.30 10.16
N GLY A 46 -1.94 -4.12 9.31
CA GLY A 46 -2.65 -5.12 8.54
C GLY A 46 -3.11 -6.32 9.37
N PRO A 47 -3.96 -7.18 8.78
CA PRO A 47 -4.58 -8.31 9.47
C PRO A 47 -3.63 -9.46 9.78
N PHE A 48 -2.50 -9.54 9.09
CA PHE A 48 -1.56 -10.64 9.20
C PHE A 48 -0.15 -10.12 9.42
N HIS A 49 0.59 -10.83 10.27
CA HIS A 49 2.03 -10.68 10.39
C HIS A 49 2.72 -11.99 10.03
N VAL A 50 3.96 -11.87 9.55
CA VAL A 50 4.77 -13.03 9.17
C VAL A 50 5.45 -13.63 10.41
N ASN A 51 5.32 -14.94 10.61
CA ASN A 51 6.04 -15.65 11.67
C ASN A 51 7.56 -15.66 11.39
N ALA A 52 8.35 -15.94 12.43
CA ALA A 52 9.81 -16.02 12.31
C ALA A 52 10.31 -17.09 11.31
N ASP A 53 9.46 -18.04 10.91
CA ASP A 53 9.77 -19.03 9.88
C ASP A 53 9.77 -18.46 8.45
N GLY A 54 9.28 -17.23 8.27
CA GLY A 54 9.13 -16.56 6.98
C GLY A 54 8.14 -17.23 6.03
N LYS A 55 7.29 -18.13 6.53
CA LYS A 55 6.45 -19.02 5.71
C LYS A 55 5.00 -19.08 6.19
N SER A 56 4.75 -18.85 7.46
CA SER A 56 3.41 -18.85 8.03
C SER A 56 3.02 -17.45 8.50
N LEU A 57 1.71 -17.23 8.57
CA LEU A 57 1.12 -15.97 9.02
C LEU A 57 0.42 -16.19 10.36
N TYR A 58 0.35 -15.15 11.19
CA TYR A 58 -0.51 -15.09 12.36
C TYR A 58 -1.39 -13.83 12.30
N LEU A 59 -2.57 -13.91 12.91
CA LEU A 59 -3.52 -12.79 12.94
C LEU A 59 -3.00 -11.69 13.86
N ASN A 60 -3.11 -10.44 13.40
CA ASN A 60 -2.91 -9.26 14.22
C ASN A 60 -4.22 -8.93 14.98
N PRO A 61 -4.30 -9.16 16.30
CA PRO A 61 -5.49 -8.86 17.09
C PRO A 61 -5.75 -7.35 17.26
N TYR A 62 -4.87 -6.49 16.75
CA TYR A 62 -5.03 -5.04 16.73
C TYR A 62 -5.07 -4.46 15.30
N SER A 63 -5.29 -5.32 14.30
CA SER A 63 -5.44 -4.90 12.92
C SER A 63 -6.50 -3.81 12.79
N TRP A 64 -6.19 -2.79 12.02
CA TRP A 64 -7.12 -1.68 11.81
C TRP A 64 -8.35 -2.13 11.02
N ASN A 65 -8.27 -3.20 10.22
CA ASN A 65 -9.42 -3.66 9.44
C ASN A 65 -10.54 -4.28 10.31
N GLN A 66 -10.39 -4.28 11.64
CA GLN A 66 -11.51 -4.55 12.55
C GLN A 66 -12.66 -3.54 12.41
N VAL A 67 -12.40 -2.33 11.91
CA VAL A 67 -13.43 -1.28 11.80
C VAL A 67 -13.64 -0.79 10.36
N PRO A 68 -12.69 -0.12 9.68
CA PRO A 68 -12.83 0.26 8.28
C PRO A 68 -12.34 -0.81 7.30
N ASN A 69 -12.72 -0.65 6.03
CA ASN A 69 -11.98 -1.25 4.93
C ASN A 69 -10.67 -0.48 4.73
N ILE A 70 -9.57 -1.16 4.44
CA ILE A 70 -8.25 -0.53 4.28
C ILE A 70 -7.73 -0.78 2.88
N PHE A 71 -7.29 0.28 2.22
CA PHE A 71 -6.66 0.27 0.91
C PHE A 71 -5.19 0.66 1.07
N PHE A 72 -4.29 -0.32 1.00
CA PHE A 72 -2.84 -0.09 0.99
C PHE A 72 -2.38 0.17 -0.43
N LEU A 73 -1.61 1.23 -0.65
CA LEU A 73 -1.14 1.63 -1.98
C LEU A 73 0.37 1.88 -1.97
N ASP A 74 1.12 1.17 -2.82
CA ASP A 74 2.55 1.41 -3.00
C ASP A 74 2.78 2.58 -3.95
N SER A 75 3.21 3.72 -3.39
CA SER A 75 3.46 4.97 -4.10
C SER A 75 4.80 5.58 -3.67
N PRO A 76 5.58 6.20 -4.58
CA PRO A 76 5.34 6.40 -6.01
C PRO A 76 5.66 5.15 -6.86
N VAL A 77 5.32 5.17 -8.15
CA VAL A 77 5.66 4.07 -9.07
C VAL A 77 7.19 3.91 -9.20
N GLY A 78 7.66 2.67 -9.03
CA GLY A 78 9.06 2.33 -8.78
C GLY A 78 9.28 1.70 -7.40
N THR A 79 8.27 1.73 -6.52
CA THR A 79 8.32 1.11 -5.19
C THR A 79 7.94 -0.36 -5.27
N VAL A 80 8.89 -1.25 -4.93
CA VAL A 80 8.77 -2.71 -4.77
C VAL A 80 7.91 -3.40 -5.85
N PHE A 81 6.58 -3.43 -5.70
CA PHE A 81 5.66 -4.11 -6.62
C PHE A 81 5.07 -3.19 -7.71
N SER A 82 5.11 -1.87 -7.54
CA SER A 82 4.71 -0.88 -8.54
C SER A 82 5.87 -0.67 -9.54
N TYR A 83 5.75 -1.19 -10.77
CA TYR A 83 6.83 -1.20 -11.77
C TYR A 83 6.67 -0.15 -12.87
N ARG A 84 7.80 0.43 -13.34
CA ARG A 84 7.87 1.23 -14.57
C ARG A 84 8.70 0.51 -15.63
N ASN A 85 8.27 0.59 -16.88
CA ASN A 85 9.01 0.03 -18.01
C ASN A 85 10.28 0.82 -18.38
N ASP A 86 10.40 2.08 -17.96
CA ASP A 86 11.55 2.95 -18.25
C ASP A 86 12.29 3.31 -16.95
N PRO A 87 13.53 2.81 -16.74
CA PRO A 87 14.34 3.11 -15.57
C PRO A 87 14.71 4.59 -15.41
N SER A 88 14.71 5.37 -16.49
CA SER A 88 15.06 6.79 -16.45
C SER A 88 14.00 7.65 -15.74
N GLU A 89 12.78 7.14 -15.60
CA GLU A 89 11.67 7.82 -14.93
C GLU A 89 11.67 7.63 -13.41
N LEU A 90 12.41 6.64 -12.88
CA LEU A 90 12.55 6.38 -11.43
C LEU A 90 13.17 7.56 -10.67
N LEU A 91 13.97 8.38 -11.38
CA LEU A 91 14.64 9.57 -10.83
C LEU A 91 13.72 10.80 -10.79
N THR A 92 12.49 10.71 -11.31
CA THR A 92 11.53 11.83 -11.39
C THR A 92 10.39 11.75 -10.38
N ASN A 93 10.54 10.91 -9.35
CA ASN A 93 9.56 10.76 -8.29
C ASN A 93 9.60 11.98 -7.33
N GLY A 94 8.49 12.72 -7.22
CA GLY A 94 8.36 13.90 -6.35
C GLY A 94 7.13 14.76 -6.61
N ASP A 95 6.97 15.83 -5.81
CA ASP A 95 5.81 16.74 -5.77
C ASP A 95 5.39 17.31 -7.12
N GLN A 96 6.30 17.38 -8.09
CA GLN A 96 6.01 17.89 -9.45
C GLN A 96 5.14 16.94 -10.29
N ARG A 97 4.96 15.67 -9.88
CA ARG A 97 4.08 14.70 -10.58
C ARG A 97 2.89 14.24 -9.75
N SER A 98 3.00 14.24 -8.42
CA SER A 98 1.95 13.72 -7.51
C SER A 98 0.74 14.64 -7.37
N GLY A 99 0.77 15.86 -7.93
CA GLY A 99 -0.39 16.75 -7.99
C GLY A 99 -0.92 17.19 -6.62
N ILE A 100 -0.09 17.14 -5.57
CA ILE A 100 -0.43 17.72 -4.26
C ILE A 100 0.09 19.16 -4.24
N ILE A 101 -0.76 20.07 -4.75
CA ILE A 101 -0.83 21.49 -4.38
C ILE A 101 -2.29 21.83 -4.18
#